data_AF-A0A1Y1MBQ5-F1
#
_entry.id   AF-A0A1Y1MBQ5-F1
#
_cell.length_a   1.000
_cell.length_b   1.000
_cell.length_c   1.000
_cell.angle_alpha   90.00
_cell.angle_beta   90.00
_cell.angle_gamma   90.00
#
_symmetry.space_group_name_H-M   'P 1'
#
loop_
_entity.id
_entity.type
_entity.pdbx_description
1 polymer ?
#
loop_
_entity_poly.entity_id
_entity_poly.type
_entity_poly.pdbx_seq_one_letter_code
_entity_poly.pdbx_strand_id
1 'polypeptide(L)'
;GAIGYVGYDCVRYFEPKTARPMKDVLKIPESLFMLFDTIVAFDRFYGIIKVISYVAVPEDGKTGLEAAYETAKRTIDDLVDVLNSPEIELPEQGPIELGQEATSNIGQKGYEAHVTKLKEHIVKGDIFQCVPSQRFARPTSLHPFNIYRHLRTVNPSPYLFYVNCKDFQIVGASPELLVKSEAGRIITHPIAGTVKRGKT
;
A
#
# COMPACT_ATOMS: atom_id res chain seq x y z
N GLY A 1 15.12 2.15 5.04
CA GLY A 1 14.22 3.32 5.16
C GLY A 1 12.87 2.88 5.70
N ALA A 2 11.97 3.82 6.01
CA ALA A 2 10.63 3.52 6.53
C ALA A 2 9.63 3.25 5.38
N ILE A 3 8.96 2.10 5.42
CA ILE A 3 7.98 1.68 4.41
C ILE A 3 6.65 1.37 5.12
N GLY A 4 5.55 1.93 4.62
CA GLY A 4 4.25 1.73 5.23
C GLY A 4 3.19 2.67 4.67
N TYR A 5 2.27 3.13 5.53
CA TYR A 5 1.17 4.00 5.11
C TYR A 5 0.85 5.08 6.13
N VAL A 6 0.21 6.13 5.63
CA VAL A 6 -0.49 7.16 6.40
C VAL A 6 -1.95 7.13 5.96
N GLY A 7 -2.85 6.89 6.91
CA GLY A 7 -4.28 6.90 6.71
C GLY A 7 -4.81 8.30 6.46
N TYR A 8 -5.93 8.39 5.74
CA TYR A 8 -6.56 9.67 5.43
C TYR A 8 -6.90 10.48 6.70
N ASP A 9 -7.30 9.79 7.76
CA ASP A 9 -7.72 10.38 9.03
C ASP A 9 -6.62 11.21 9.71
N CYS A 10 -5.34 11.00 9.36
CA CYS A 10 -4.23 11.83 9.83
C CYS A 10 -4.35 13.29 9.39
N VAL A 11 -5.16 13.62 8.37
CA VAL A 11 -5.41 15.01 7.96
C VAL A 11 -5.89 15.90 9.11
N ARG A 12 -6.59 15.33 10.10
CA ARG A 12 -7.10 16.05 11.28
C ARG A 12 -6.02 16.72 12.13
N TYR A 13 -4.80 16.20 12.08
CA TYR A 13 -3.66 16.77 12.81
C TYR A 13 -3.08 18.00 12.12
N PHE A 14 -3.37 18.18 10.84
CA PHE A 14 -2.88 19.29 10.03
C PHE A 14 -3.98 20.33 9.75
N GLU A 15 -5.24 19.89 9.64
CA GLU A 15 -6.40 20.73 9.34
C GLU A 15 -7.47 20.66 10.43
N PRO A 16 -7.46 21.57 11.43
CA PRO A 16 -8.34 21.50 12.59
C PRO A 16 -9.84 21.45 12.28
N LYS A 17 -10.28 22.06 11.17
CA LYS A 17 -11.69 22.05 10.72
C LYS A 17 -12.19 20.66 10.33
N THR A 18 -11.28 19.72 10.07
CA THR A 18 -11.61 18.33 9.76
C THR A 18 -11.72 17.46 11.01
N ALA A 19 -11.25 17.94 12.17
CA ALA A 19 -11.32 17.21 13.42
C ALA A 19 -12.79 17.06 13.84
N ARG A 20 -13.25 15.81 13.83
CA ARG A 20 -14.61 15.42 14.24
C ARG A 20 -14.57 14.06 14.91
N PRO A 21 -15.56 13.71 15.75
CA PRO A 21 -15.72 12.35 16.23
C PRO A 21 -15.84 11.40 15.04
N MET A 22 -14.97 10.39 14.99
CA MET A 22 -14.99 9.36 13.95
C MET A 22 -15.17 8.00 14.60
N LYS A 23 -16.02 7.17 14.00
CA LYS A 23 -16.17 5.78 14.39
C LYS A 23 -15.05 4.99 13.75
N ASP A 24 -14.19 4.39 14.58
CA ASP A 24 -13.18 3.46 14.09
C ASP A 24 -13.84 2.12 13.73
N VAL A 25 -14.09 1.92 12.44
CA VAL A 25 -14.71 0.70 11.93
C VAL A 25 -13.66 -0.33 11.50
N LEU A 26 -12.45 0.10 11.13
CA LEU A 26 -11.41 -0.78 10.61
C LEU A 26 -10.51 -1.34 11.72
N LYS A 27 -10.39 -0.63 12.85
CA LYS A 27 -9.55 -1.02 13.99
C LYS A 27 -8.10 -1.28 13.59
N ILE A 28 -7.60 -0.48 12.65
CA ILE A 28 -6.21 -0.49 12.21
C ILE A 28 -5.54 0.82 12.65
N PRO A 29 -4.20 0.84 12.80
CA PRO A 29 -3.47 2.07 13.10
C PRO A 29 -3.74 3.18 12.08
N GLU A 30 -3.71 4.44 12.51
CA GLU A 30 -3.86 5.55 11.56
C GLU A 30 -2.64 5.70 10.65
N SER A 31 -1.47 5.30 11.13
CA SER A 31 -0.25 5.19 10.33
C SER A 31 0.59 4.04 10.87
N LEU A 32 1.32 3.38 9.97
CA LEU A 32 2.23 2.29 10.32
C LEU A 32 3.42 2.35 9.38
N PHE A 33 4.62 2.25 9.93
CA PHE A 33 5.86 2.22 9.18
C PHE A 33 6.76 1.10 9.71
N MET A 34 7.36 0.36 8.78
CA MET A 34 8.35 -0.66 9.06
C MET A 34 9.72 -0.16 8.63
N LEU A 35 10.70 -0.38 9.50
CA LEU A 35 12.11 -0.23 9.16
C LEU A 35 12.64 -1.61 8.79
N PHE A 36 13.22 -1.69 7.60
CA PHE A 36 13.82 -2.91 7.09
C PHE A 36 15.33 -2.77 7.10
N ASP A 37 15.98 -3.72 7.76
CA ASP A 37 17.44 -3.83 7.75
C ASP A 37 17.92 -4.46 6.44
N THR A 38 17.15 -5.38 5.85
CA THR A 38 17.52 -6.04 4.60
C THR A 38 16.48 -5.82 3.51
N ILE A 39 16.95 -5.51 2.30
CA ILE A 39 16.14 -5.21 1.11
C ILE A 39 16.65 -6.06 -0.06
N VAL A 40 15.73 -6.72 -0.77
CA VAL A 40 16.01 -7.38 -2.04
C VAL A 40 15.43 -6.53 -3.17
N ALA A 41 16.30 -5.93 -3.99
CA ALA A 41 15.93 -5.07 -5.09
C ALA A 41 16.05 -5.81 -6.42
N PHE A 42 14.93 -5.92 -7.15
CA PHE A 42 14.85 -6.55 -8.46
C PHE A 42 14.93 -5.49 -9.55
N ASP A 43 16.04 -5.43 -10.25
CA ASP A 43 16.22 -4.59 -11.44
C ASP A 43 15.90 -5.41 -12.69
N ARG A 44 14.68 -5.24 -13.21
CA ARG A 44 14.26 -5.95 -14.42
C ARG A 44 14.87 -5.41 -15.70
N PHE A 45 15.37 -4.18 -15.70
CA PHE A 45 15.96 -3.58 -16.89
C PHE A 45 17.35 -4.18 -17.14
N TYR A 46 18.17 -4.27 -16.09
CA TYR A 46 19.50 -4.89 -16.18
C TYR A 46 19.51 -6.39 -15.90
N GLY A 47 18.39 -6.97 -15.45
CA GLY A 47 18.30 -8.39 -15.09
C GLY A 47 19.12 -8.74 -13.85
N ILE A 48 19.24 -7.81 -12.89
CA ILE A 48 20.08 -7.95 -11.70
C ILE A 48 19.20 -7.96 -10.45
N ILE A 49 19.53 -8.82 -9.50
CA ILE A 49 18.97 -8.79 -8.14
C ILE A 49 20.06 -8.33 -7.18
N LYS A 50 19.75 -7.34 -6.33
CA LYS A 50 20.66 -6.85 -5.29
C LYS A 50 20.08 -7.16 -3.92
N VAL A 51 20.85 -7.86 -3.08
CA VAL A 51 20.54 -8.03 -1.66
C VAL A 51 21.36 -7.00 -0.89
N ILE A 52 20.68 -6.13 -0.15
CA ILE A 52 21.28 -4.99 0.55
C ILE A 52 20.90 -5.12 2.03
N SER A 53 21.88 -5.23 2.92
CA SER A 53 21.67 -5.23 4.36
C SER A 53 22.31 -4.00 5.00
N TYR A 54 21.56 -3.30 5.84
CA TYR A 54 21.97 -2.13 6.60
C TYR A 54 22.45 -2.59 7.98
N VAL A 55 23.68 -2.22 8.32
CA VAL A 55 24.26 -2.44 9.65
C VAL A 55 24.18 -1.15 10.43
N ALA A 56 23.55 -1.19 11.61
CA ALA A 56 23.57 -0.08 12.54
C ALA A 56 24.99 0.10 13.10
N VAL A 57 25.60 1.25 12.83
CA VAL A 57 26.92 1.59 13.34
C VAL A 57 26.78 2.17 14.75
N PRO A 58 27.45 1.60 15.77
CA PRO A 58 27.41 2.14 17.13
C PRO A 58 28.04 3.54 17.19
N GLU A 59 27.62 4.37 18.15
CA GLU A 59 28.10 5.76 18.28
C GLU A 59 29.62 5.85 18.51
N ASP A 60 30.20 4.86 19.19
CA ASP A 60 31.65 4.76 19.40
C ASP A 60 32.43 4.27 18.17
N GLY A 61 31.72 3.93 17.10
CA GLY A 61 32.24 3.48 15.81
C GLY A 61 32.99 2.15 15.84
N LYS A 62 33.00 1.42 16.96
CA LYS A 62 33.90 0.26 17.13
C LYS A 62 33.25 -0.94 17.80
N THR A 63 32.41 -0.75 18.81
CA THR A 63 31.97 -1.87 19.64
C THR A 63 30.96 -2.75 18.89
N GLY A 64 31.36 -3.97 18.55
CA GLY A 64 30.47 -4.97 17.94
C GLY A 64 30.26 -4.81 16.42
N LEU A 65 30.95 -3.87 15.76
CA LEU A 65 30.78 -3.62 14.33
C LEU A 65 31.15 -4.86 13.48
N GLU A 66 32.26 -5.53 13.82
CA GLU A 66 32.70 -6.74 13.12
C GLU A 66 31.66 -7.86 13.21
N ALA A 67 31.12 -8.12 14.40
CA ALA A 67 30.11 -9.14 14.61
C ALA A 67 28.79 -8.80 13.87
N ALA A 68 28.42 -7.52 13.82
CA ALA A 68 27.25 -7.05 13.08
C ALA A 68 27.45 -7.18 11.56
N TYR A 69 28.65 -6.88 11.06
CA TYR A 69 29.03 -7.07 9.66
C TYR A 69 28.97 -8.55 9.25
N GLU A 70 29.54 -9.45 10.05
CA GLU A 70 29.47 -10.89 9.79
C GLU A 70 28.03 -11.43 9.86
N THR A 71 27.17 -10.85 10.70
CA THR A 71 25.74 -11.19 10.73
C THR A 71 25.04 -10.75 9.45
N ALA A 72 25.30 -9.52 8.97
CA ALA A 72 24.73 -9.03 7.72
C ALA A 72 25.19 -9.85 6.51
N LYS A 73 26.47 -10.27 6.48
CA LYS A 73 27.00 -11.18 5.45
C LYS A 73 26.23 -12.50 5.43
N ARG A 74 26.08 -13.16 6.58
CA ARG A 74 25.29 -14.41 6.66
C ARG A 74 23.85 -14.21 6.19
N THR A 75 23.19 -13.14 6.61
CA THR A 75 21.82 -12.83 6.14
C THR A 75 21.75 -12.62 4.63
N ILE A 76 22.78 -12.01 4.02
CA ILE A 76 22.87 -11.86 2.57
C ILE A 76 23.04 -13.24 1.91
N ASP A 77 23.95 -14.07 2.40
CA ASP A 77 24.22 -15.41 1.86
C ASP A 77 22.96 -16.29 1.94
N ASP A 78 22.28 -16.30 3.10
CA ASP A 78 21.01 -17.03 3.30
C ASP A 78 19.93 -16.60 2.28
N LEU A 79 19.80 -15.29 2.04
CA LEU A 79 18.84 -14.78 1.06
C LEU A 79 19.25 -15.10 -0.37
N VAL A 80 20.54 -15.10 -0.69
CA VAL A 80 21.05 -15.51 -2.00
C VAL A 80 20.76 -16.99 -2.24
N ASP A 81 20.90 -17.84 -1.24
CA ASP A 81 20.55 -19.27 -1.32
C ASP A 81 19.04 -19.45 -1.57
N VAL A 82 18.19 -18.71 -0.85
CA VAL A 82 16.73 -18.70 -1.11
C VAL A 82 16.41 -18.26 -2.54
N LEU A 83 17.09 -17.21 -3.05
CA LEU A 83 16.87 -16.70 -4.41
C LEU A 83 17.34 -17.65 -5.50
N ASN A 84 18.37 -18.45 -5.23
CA ASN A 84 18.91 -19.45 -6.16
C ASN A 84 18.21 -20.82 -6.04
N SER A 85 17.38 -21.01 -5.01
CA SER A 85 16.62 -22.24 -4.83
C SER A 85 15.73 -22.52 -6.06
N PRO A 86 15.73 -23.76 -6.58
CA PRO A 86 14.81 -24.15 -7.66
C PRO A 86 13.35 -24.24 -7.17
N GLU A 87 13.15 -24.31 -5.86
CA GLU A 87 11.83 -24.43 -5.25
C GLU A 87 11.25 -23.05 -4.94
N ILE A 88 10.04 -22.79 -5.44
CA ILE A 88 9.29 -21.57 -5.16
C ILE A 88 8.18 -21.93 -4.18
N GLU A 89 8.40 -21.63 -2.90
CA GLU A 89 7.35 -21.76 -1.90
C GLU A 89 6.26 -20.70 -2.14
N LEU A 90 5.06 -21.17 -2.44
CA LEU A 90 3.87 -20.33 -2.51
C LEU A 90 3.15 -20.38 -1.17
N PRO A 91 2.48 -19.28 -0.76
CA PRO A 91 1.71 -19.30 0.47
C PRO A 91 0.63 -20.37 0.38
N GLU A 92 0.49 -21.13 1.46
CA GLU A 92 -0.57 -22.13 1.59
C GLU A 92 -1.94 -21.47 1.40
N GLN A 93 -2.73 -22.06 0.50
CA GLN A 93 -4.09 -21.61 0.20
C GLN A 93 -5.05 -22.70 0.66
N GLY A 94 -5.78 -22.43 1.74
CA GLY A 94 -6.87 -23.29 2.19
C GLY A 94 -8.05 -23.31 1.20
N PRO A 95 -9.10 -24.11 1.48
CA PRO A 95 -10.29 -24.21 0.66
C PRO A 95 -10.92 -22.84 0.38
N ILE A 96 -11.31 -22.60 -0.87
CA ILE A 96 -11.91 -21.35 -1.31
C ILE A 96 -13.43 -21.42 -1.10
N GLU A 97 -13.96 -20.44 -0.40
CA GLU A 97 -15.40 -20.29 -0.19
C GLU A 97 -15.96 -19.39 -1.29
N LEU A 98 -16.81 -19.97 -2.13
CA LEU A 98 -17.49 -19.26 -3.21
C LEU A 98 -18.81 -18.67 -2.71
N GLY A 99 -19.39 -17.76 -3.52
CA GLY A 99 -20.70 -17.17 -3.21
C GLY A 99 -20.72 -16.08 -2.15
N GLN A 100 -19.56 -15.69 -1.59
CA GLN A 100 -19.47 -14.57 -0.66
C GLN A 100 -19.92 -13.26 -1.33
N GLU A 101 -20.85 -12.55 -0.71
CA GLU A 101 -21.41 -11.30 -1.25
C GLU A 101 -20.67 -10.06 -0.76
N ALA A 102 -20.61 -9.04 -1.62
CA ALA A 102 -20.06 -7.74 -1.27
C ALA A 102 -21.16 -6.86 -0.64
N THR A 103 -20.84 -6.22 0.47
CA THR A 103 -21.73 -5.30 1.19
C THR A 103 -21.21 -3.87 1.07
N SER A 104 -22.10 -2.91 0.78
CA SER A 104 -21.79 -1.48 0.83
C SER A 104 -22.15 -0.93 2.20
N ASN A 105 -21.32 -0.04 2.74
CA ASN A 105 -21.59 0.63 4.02
C ASN A 105 -22.75 1.63 3.96
N ILE A 106 -23.15 2.10 2.77
CA ILE A 106 -24.21 3.11 2.59
C ILE A 106 -25.23 2.78 1.51
N GLY A 107 -24.95 1.79 0.65
CA GLY A 107 -25.83 1.40 -0.45
C GLY A 107 -25.98 2.46 -1.54
N GLN A 108 -26.68 2.09 -2.62
CA GLN A 108 -26.86 2.97 -3.78
C GLN A 108 -27.61 4.26 -3.42
N LYS A 109 -28.78 4.15 -2.79
CA LYS A 109 -29.60 5.33 -2.41
C LYS A 109 -28.83 6.29 -1.51
N GLY A 110 -28.04 5.76 -0.56
CA GLY A 110 -27.21 6.58 0.32
C GLY A 110 -26.11 7.31 -0.43
N TYR A 111 -25.43 6.62 -1.36
CA TYR A 111 -24.40 7.25 -2.19
C TYR A 111 -24.97 8.33 -3.12
N GLU A 112 -26.11 8.06 -3.76
CA GLU A 112 -26.80 9.04 -4.62
C GLU A 112 -27.23 10.28 -3.81
N ALA A 113 -27.72 10.10 -2.58
CA ALA A 113 -28.05 11.20 -1.69
C ALA A 113 -26.81 12.05 -1.33
N HIS A 114 -25.65 11.43 -1.06
CA HIS A 114 -24.39 12.17 -0.86
C HIS A 114 -24.01 12.99 -2.10
N VAL A 115 -24.10 12.41 -3.29
CA VAL A 115 -23.78 13.11 -4.55
C VAL A 115 -24.73 14.29 -4.77
N THR A 116 -26.03 14.10 -4.58
CA THR A 116 -27.03 15.17 -4.73
C THR A 116 -26.75 16.32 -3.77
N LYS A 117 -26.48 16.02 -2.49
CA LYS A 117 -26.13 17.05 -1.50
C LYS A 117 -24.84 17.81 -1.88
N LEU A 118 -23.82 17.11 -2.36
CA LEU A 118 -22.58 17.76 -2.80
C LEU A 118 -22.81 18.67 -4.01
N LYS A 119 -23.69 18.30 -4.95
CA LYS A 119 -24.08 19.16 -6.08
C LYS A 119 -24.76 20.45 -5.61
N GLU A 120 -25.61 20.39 -4.59
CA GLU A 120 -26.22 21.59 -4.01
C GLU A 120 -25.15 22.55 -3.45
N HIS A 121 -24.15 22.02 -2.75
CA HIS A 121 -23.01 22.81 -2.24
C HIS A 121 -22.15 23.40 -3.37
N ILE A 122 -22.01 22.69 -4.50
CA ILE A 122 -21.36 23.24 -5.70
C ILE A 122 -22.14 24.43 -6.25
N VAL A 123 -23.46 24.31 -6.40
CA VAL A 123 -24.32 25.39 -6.92
C VAL A 123 -24.34 26.61 -6.00
N LYS A 124 -24.29 26.40 -4.67
CA LYS A 124 -24.20 27.49 -3.69
C LYS A 124 -22.84 28.21 -3.69
N GLY A 125 -21.82 27.61 -4.30
CA GLY A 125 -20.45 28.14 -4.31
C GLY A 125 -19.60 27.75 -3.10
N ASP A 126 -20.02 26.75 -2.30
CA ASP A 126 -19.26 26.30 -1.13
C ASP A 126 -17.99 25.52 -1.53
N ILE A 127 -18.07 24.77 -2.64
CA ILE A 127 -16.99 23.93 -3.19
C ILE A 127 -17.04 23.92 -4.72
N PHE A 128 -15.89 23.73 -5.38
CA PHE A 128 -15.86 23.51 -6.84
C PHE A 128 -16.08 22.04 -7.21
N GLN A 129 -15.51 21.13 -6.42
CA GLN A 129 -15.58 19.69 -6.61
C GLN A 129 -15.44 18.98 -5.26
N CYS A 130 -16.05 17.80 -5.13
CA CYS A 130 -15.79 16.87 -4.04
C CYS A 130 -15.71 15.45 -4.59
N VAL A 131 -14.85 14.61 -3.99
CA VAL A 131 -14.68 13.20 -4.34
C VAL A 131 -15.28 12.36 -3.19
N PRO A 132 -16.61 12.11 -3.18
CA PRO A 132 -17.19 11.21 -2.19
C PRO A 132 -16.70 9.79 -2.43
N SER A 133 -16.61 9.01 -1.36
CA SER A 133 -16.27 7.58 -1.42
C SER A 133 -17.25 6.74 -0.60
N GLN A 134 -17.26 5.45 -0.89
CA GLN A 134 -17.97 4.44 -0.11
C GLN A 134 -17.07 3.22 0.06
N ARG A 135 -17.34 2.40 1.08
CA ARG A 135 -16.60 1.18 1.33
C ARG A 135 -17.45 -0.02 0.96
N PHE A 136 -16.87 -0.90 0.14
CA PHE A 136 -17.36 -2.25 -0.06
C PHE A 136 -16.54 -3.21 0.78
N ALA A 137 -17.21 -4.19 1.40
CA ALA A 137 -16.59 -5.26 2.15
C ALA A 137 -17.11 -6.60 1.65
N ARG A 138 -16.21 -7.53 1.36
CA ARG A 138 -16.55 -8.89 0.93
C ARG A 138 -15.70 -9.87 1.72
N PRO A 139 -16.30 -10.81 2.47
CA PRO A 139 -15.54 -11.87 3.13
C PRO A 139 -14.75 -12.68 2.10
N THR A 140 -13.56 -13.15 2.48
CA THR A 140 -12.73 -13.97 1.60
C THR A 140 -11.89 -14.95 2.40
N SER A 141 -11.75 -16.17 1.89
CA SER A 141 -10.79 -17.18 2.34
C SER A 141 -9.54 -17.24 1.46
N LEU A 142 -9.39 -16.33 0.49
CA LEU A 142 -8.17 -16.24 -0.30
C LEU A 142 -7.03 -15.69 0.55
N HIS A 143 -5.88 -16.33 0.43
CA HIS A 143 -4.64 -15.80 0.98
C HIS A 143 -4.35 -14.42 0.32
N PRO A 144 -4.10 -13.35 1.10
CA PRO A 144 -3.96 -12.00 0.57
C PRO A 144 -2.89 -11.85 -0.53
N PHE A 145 -1.81 -12.64 -0.48
CA PHE A 145 -0.79 -12.63 -1.52
C PHE A 145 -1.31 -13.15 -2.88
N ASN A 146 -2.25 -14.09 -2.89
CA ASN A 146 -2.87 -14.56 -4.14
C ASN A 146 -3.77 -13.49 -4.75
N ILE A 147 -4.41 -12.64 -3.93
CA ILE A 147 -5.11 -11.43 -4.41
C ILE A 147 -4.14 -10.50 -5.12
N TYR A 148 -2.98 -10.23 -4.51
CA TYR A 148 -1.93 -9.41 -5.13
C TYR A 148 -1.46 -9.97 -6.48
N ARG A 149 -1.16 -11.27 -6.53
CA ARG A 149 -0.72 -11.94 -7.77
C ARG A 149 -1.75 -11.80 -8.89
N HIS A 150 -3.03 -12.00 -8.58
CA HIS A 150 -4.10 -11.86 -9.57
C HIS A 150 -4.28 -10.40 -9.99
N LEU A 151 -4.27 -9.46 -9.03
CA LEU A 151 -4.40 -8.03 -9.28
C LEU A 151 -3.31 -7.52 -10.22
N ARG A 152 -2.06 -7.98 -10.04
CA ARG A 152 -0.92 -7.64 -10.90
C ARG A 152 -1.12 -8.04 -12.36
N THR A 153 -1.83 -9.14 -12.62
CA THR A 153 -2.13 -9.60 -13.99
C THR A 153 -3.27 -8.79 -14.61
N VAL A 154 -4.30 -8.47 -13.83
CA VAL A 154 -5.52 -7.80 -14.33
C VAL A 154 -5.33 -6.29 -14.48
N ASN A 155 -4.59 -5.66 -13.56
CA ASN A 155 -4.37 -4.22 -13.53
C ASN A 155 -2.88 -3.89 -13.25
N PRO A 156 -2.01 -3.99 -14.26
CA PRO A 156 -0.62 -3.57 -14.11
C PRO A 156 -0.55 -2.05 -13.95
N SER A 157 -0.48 -1.60 -12.71
CA SER A 157 -0.34 -0.19 -12.34
C SER A 157 1.12 0.18 -12.05
N PRO A 158 1.50 1.48 -12.18
CA PRO A 158 2.85 1.94 -11.84
C PRO A 158 3.20 1.71 -10.36
N TYR A 159 2.20 1.71 -9.46
CA TYR A 159 2.40 1.49 -8.03
C TYR A 159 1.62 0.26 -7.56
N LEU A 160 2.23 -0.92 -7.73
CA LEU A 160 1.75 -2.19 -7.19
C LEU A 160 2.38 -2.46 -5.83
N PHE A 161 1.57 -2.86 -4.85
CA PHE A 161 2.07 -3.17 -3.51
C PHE A 161 1.30 -4.30 -2.83
N TYR A 162 2.06 -5.09 -2.09
CA TYR A 162 1.60 -6.03 -1.07
C TYR A 162 2.38 -5.70 0.19
N VAL A 163 1.70 -5.28 1.25
CA VAL A 163 2.31 -4.92 2.53
C VAL A 163 1.70 -5.82 3.60
N ASN A 164 2.53 -6.67 4.21
CA ASN A 164 2.10 -7.51 5.32
C ASN A 164 2.38 -6.79 6.65
N CYS A 165 1.34 -6.24 7.27
CA CYS A 165 1.41 -5.51 8.54
C CYS A 165 1.20 -6.43 9.76
N LYS A 166 1.49 -7.73 9.62
CA LYS A 166 1.18 -8.81 10.57
C LYS A 166 -0.33 -9.05 10.72
N ASP A 167 -1.02 -8.17 11.44
CA ASP A 167 -2.43 -8.35 11.81
C ASP A 167 -3.39 -8.05 10.64
N PHE A 168 -2.91 -7.35 9.62
CA PHE A 168 -3.67 -7.05 8.41
C PHE A 168 -2.72 -6.90 7.22
N GLN A 169 -3.27 -7.02 6.01
CA GLN A 169 -2.52 -6.88 4.76
C GLN A 169 -3.10 -5.76 3.92
N ILE A 170 -2.23 -4.99 3.28
CA ILE A 170 -2.62 -3.98 2.31
C ILE A 170 -2.22 -4.46 0.93
N VAL A 171 -3.19 -4.58 0.04
CA VAL A 171 -3.01 -5.02 -1.34
C VAL A 171 -3.58 -3.97 -2.27
N GLY A 172 -2.80 -3.51 -3.24
CA GLY A 172 -3.25 -2.45 -4.13
C GLY A 172 -2.45 -2.29 -5.41
N ALA A 173 -3.07 -1.57 -6.33
CA ALA A 173 -2.53 -1.22 -7.65
C ALA A 173 -2.91 0.24 -7.94
N SER A 174 -2.18 1.19 -7.34
CA SER A 174 -2.48 2.62 -7.49
C SER A 174 -1.99 3.13 -8.87
N PRO A 175 -2.86 3.81 -9.63
CA PRO A 175 -2.46 4.45 -10.88
C PRO A 175 -1.76 5.80 -10.66
N GLU A 176 -1.86 6.38 -9.47
CA GLU A 176 -1.51 7.78 -9.21
C GLU A 176 -0.48 7.92 -8.09
N LEU A 177 0.42 8.89 -8.27
CA LEU A 177 1.44 9.30 -7.31
C LEU A 177 0.94 10.51 -6.52
N LEU A 178 0.85 10.38 -5.20
CA LEU A 178 0.57 11.53 -4.33
C LEU A 178 1.71 12.56 -4.42
N VAL A 179 2.91 12.14 -4.00
CA VAL A 179 4.12 12.97 -4.00
C VAL A 179 5.37 12.09 -4.05
N LYS A 180 6.39 12.55 -4.78
CA LYS A 180 7.73 11.95 -4.82
C LYS A 180 8.76 13.02 -4.49
N SER A 181 9.68 12.72 -3.58
CA SER A 181 10.88 13.53 -3.33
C SER A 181 12.09 12.83 -3.95
N GLU A 182 12.79 13.50 -4.85
CA GLU A 182 13.94 12.95 -5.56
C GLU A 182 14.92 14.06 -5.96
N ALA A 183 16.21 13.87 -5.66
CA ALA A 183 17.28 14.82 -6.00
C ALA A 183 16.96 16.29 -5.60
N GLY A 184 16.39 16.48 -4.40
CA GLY A 184 16.02 17.80 -3.88
C GLY A 184 14.76 18.42 -4.51
N ARG A 185 14.02 17.67 -5.35
CA ARG A 185 12.77 18.11 -5.98
C ARG A 185 11.57 17.37 -5.39
N ILE A 186 10.44 18.06 -5.34
CA ILE A 186 9.12 17.49 -5.00
C ILE A 186 8.27 17.44 -6.27
N ILE A 187 7.72 16.26 -6.57
CA ILE A 187 7.00 15.96 -7.82
C ILE A 187 5.62 15.39 -7.48
N THR A 188 4.58 15.83 -8.19
CA THR A 188 3.23 15.27 -8.14
C THR A 188 2.68 15.16 -9.57
N HIS A 189 1.86 14.14 -9.83
CA HIS A 189 1.23 13.91 -11.14
C HIS A 189 -0.29 13.76 -10.95
N PRO A 190 -1.04 14.88 -10.84
CA PRO A 190 -2.47 14.83 -10.59
C PRO A 190 -3.21 14.23 -11.78
N ILE A 191 -4.09 13.28 -11.52
CA ILE A 191 -4.97 12.68 -12.52
C ILE A 191 -6.39 13.18 -12.29
N ALA A 192 -6.96 13.81 -13.33
CA ALA A 192 -8.36 14.21 -13.35
C ALA A 192 -8.99 13.73 -14.65
N GLY A 193 -10.07 12.95 -14.52
CA GLY A 193 -10.81 12.39 -15.64
C GLY A 193 -10.31 10.99 -16.04
N THR A 194 -11.27 10.09 -16.23
CA THR A 194 -11.02 8.74 -16.71
C THR A 194 -12.01 8.42 -17.82
N VAL A 195 -11.52 7.88 -18.92
CA VAL A 195 -12.35 7.36 -20.01
C VAL A 195 -12.16 5.85 -20.10
N LYS A 196 -13.22 5.12 -20.46
CA LYS A 196 -13.08 3.69 -20.78
C LYS A 196 -12.20 3.57 -22.03
N ARG A 197 -11.27 2.61 -22.02
CA ARG A 197 -10.54 2.26 -23.25
C ARG A 197 -11.52 1.83 -24.33
N GLY A 198 -11.19 2.15 -25.58
CA GLY A 198 -11.90 1.65 -26.75
C GLY A 198 -11.97 0.12 -26.72
N LYS A 199 -13.04 -0.45 -27.26
CA LYS A 199 -13.20 -1.91 -27.34
C LYS A 199 -12.26 -2.55 -28.37
N THR A 200 -11.63 -1.74 -29.20
CA THR A 200 -10.71 -2.06 -30.29
C THR A 200 -9.57 -1.07 -30.27
#